data_AF-A0A6J7S5Z2-F1
#
_entry.id   AF-A0A6J7S5Z2-F1
#
_cell.length_a   1.000
_cell.length_b   1.000
_cell.length_c   1.000
_cell.angle_alpha   90.00
_cell.angle_beta   90.00
_cell.angle_gamma   90.00
#
_symmetry.space_group_name_H-M   'P 1'
#
loop_
_entity.id
_entity.type
_entity.pdbx_description
1 polymer ?
#
loop_
_entity_poly.entity_id
_entity_poly.type
_entity_poly.pdbx_seq_one_letter_code
_entity_poly.pdbx_strand_id
1 'polypeptide(L)'
;MVKGIIAGSTNVALAFVFGEEIPALRIIASGMVLGLFAYGVSLVLFVIALRGVGAARAGAYYSVAPFIGAIVAIAFFGEAVTIQIALAGGLMAVGTWLHLTESHSHFHPHSLIEHEHEHFPDTEHRHGH
;
A
#
# COMPACT_ATOMS: atom_id res chain seq x y z
N MET A 1 -9.13 -14.48 -3.63
CA MET A 1 -9.57 -15.50 -2.65
C MET A 1 -8.61 -16.68 -2.57
N VAL A 2 -8.30 -17.35 -3.69
CA VAL A 2 -7.41 -18.54 -3.74
C VAL A 2 -6.05 -18.32 -3.06
N LYS A 3 -5.32 -17.25 -3.40
CA LYS A 3 -4.02 -16.91 -2.79
C LYS A 3 -4.10 -16.77 -1.25
N GLY A 4 -5.19 -16.21 -0.73
CA GLY A 4 -5.37 -16.00 0.71
C GLY A 4 -5.64 -17.31 1.45
N ILE A 5 -6.51 -18.16 0.90
CA ILE A 5 -6.82 -19.48 1.49
C ILE A 5 -5.58 -20.37 1.45
N ILE A 6 -4.88 -20.45 0.31
CA ILE A 6 -3.67 -21.27 0.18
C ILE A 6 -2.57 -20.77 1.12
N ALA A 7 -2.29 -19.47 1.16
CA ALA A 7 -1.24 -18.94 2.05
C ALA A 7 -1.61 -19.15 3.53
N GLY A 8 -2.86 -18.90 3.90
CA GLY A 8 -3.34 -19.10 5.28
C GLY A 8 -3.30 -20.55 5.71
N SER A 9 -3.82 -21.48 4.90
CA SER A 9 -3.77 -22.91 5.21
C SER A 9 -2.35 -23.44 5.26
N THR A 10 -1.46 -22.96 4.39
CA THR A 10 -0.03 -23.33 4.40
C THR A 10 0.65 -22.87 5.69
N ASN A 11 0.44 -21.62 6.11
CA ASN A 11 1.04 -21.11 7.36
C ASN A 11 0.52 -21.86 8.60
N VAL A 12 -0.79 -22.17 8.64
CA VAL A 12 -1.38 -22.96 9.72
C VAL A 12 -0.84 -24.39 9.72
N ALA A 13 -0.71 -25.02 8.54
CA ALA A 13 -0.12 -26.34 8.41
C ALA A 13 1.34 -26.38 8.87
N LEU A 14 2.14 -25.37 8.50
CA LEU A 14 3.52 -25.23 8.97
C LEU A 14 3.59 -25.09 10.48
N ALA A 15 2.73 -24.27 11.10
CA ALA A 15 2.68 -24.13 12.55
C ALA A 15 2.43 -25.48 13.24
N PHE A 16 1.49 -26.29 12.72
CA PHE A 16 1.26 -27.64 13.25
C PHE A 16 2.45 -28.58 13.04
N VAL A 17 3.14 -28.51 11.89
CA VAL A 17 4.35 -29.32 11.63
C VAL A 17 5.47 -28.98 12.60
N PHE A 18 5.60 -27.71 12.99
CA PHE A 18 6.57 -27.27 14.01
C PHE A 18 6.10 -27.52 15.45
N GLY A 19 4.92 -28.11 15.65
CA GLY A 19 4.41 -28.47 16.97
C GLY A 19 3.84 -27.30 17.77
N GLU A 20 3.47 -26.20 17.10
CA GLU A 20 2.89 -25.04 17.77
C GLU A 20 1.49 -25.36 18.31
N GLU A 21 1.19 -24.89 19.51
CA GLU A 21 -0.12 -25.08 20.13
C GLU A 21 -1.17 -24.11 19.55
N ILE A 22 -2.45 -24.49 19.60
CA ILE A 22 -3.53 -23.60 19.20
C ILE A 22 -3.62 -22.45 20.23
N PRO A 23 -3.43 -21.18 19.83
CA PRO A 23 -3.48 -20.07 20.76
C PRO A 23 -4.88 -19.91 21.37
N ALA A 24 -4.95 -19.30 22.55
CA ALA A 24 -6.22 -18.96 23.17
C ALA A 24 -7.10 -18.13 22.21
N LEU A 25 -8.42 -18.36 22.26
CA LEU A 25 -9.38 -17.67 21.38
C LEU A 25 -9.24 -16.14 21.42
N ARG A 26 -8.84 -15.59 22.58
CA ARG A 26 -8.56 -14.15 22.75
C ARG A 26 -7.43 -13.66 21.82
N ILE A 27 -6.34 -14.43 21.69
CA ILE A 27 -5.19 -14.10 20.86
C ILE A 27 -5.61 -14.15 19.38
N ILE A 28 -6.32 -15.21 18.99
CA ILE A 28 -6.88 -15.35 17.63
C ILE A 28 -7.77 -14.16 17.29
N ALA A 29 -8.71 -13.82 18.18
CA ALA A 29 -9.62 -12.69 17.98
C ALA A 29 -8.85 -11.35 17.88
N SER A 30 -7.85 -11.11 18.73
CA SER A 30 -7.01 -9.92 18.63
C SER A 30 -6.22 -9.86 17.33
N GLY A 31 -5.68 -10.98 16.86
CA GLY A 31 -4.98 -11.07 15.58
C GLY A 31 -5.90 -10.82 14.38
N MET A 32 -7.14 -11.32 14.43
CA MET A 32 -8.16 -11.06 13.42
C MET A 32 -8.55 -9.58 13.37
N VAL A 33 -8.76 -8.94 14.52
CA VAL A 33 -9.03 -7.50 14.60
C VAL A 33 -7.84 -6.70 14.08
N LEU A 34 -6.62 -7.05 14.50
CA LEU A 34 -5.41 -6.41 14.01
C LEU A 34 -5.29 -6.54 12.49
N GLY A 35 -5.50 -7.73 11.93
CA GLY A 35 -5.49 -7.97 10.49
C GLY A 35 -6.58 -7.20 9.73
N LEU A 36 -7.79 -7.09 10.30
CA LEU A 36 -8.87 -6.28 9.75
C LEU A 36 -8.43 -4.82 9.58
N PHE A 37 -7.82 -4.21 10.58
CA PHE A 37 -7.38 -2.82 10.49
C PHE A 37 -6.11 -2.66 9.64
N ALA A 38 -5.07 -3.46 9.92
CA ALA A 38 -3.75 -3.34 9.30
C ALA A 38 -3.77 -3.66 7.80
N TYR A 39 -4.55 -4.65 7.37
CA TYR A 39 -4.67 -5.02 5.95
C TYR A 39 -6.01 -4.63 5.36
N GLY A 40 -7.13 -4.96 6.00
CA GLY A 40 -8.47 -4.73 5.41
C GLY A 40 -8.79 -3.24 5.22
N VAL A 41 -9.02 -2.54 6.33
CA VAL A 41 -9.39 -1.13 6.36
C VAL A 41 -8.30 -0.26 5.74
N SER A 42 -7.04 -0.51 6.11
CA SER A 42 -5.87 0.20 5.55
C SER A 42 -5.82 0.14 4.02
N LEU A 43 -5.98 -1.05 3.40
CA LEU A 43 -5.95 -1.17 1.94
C LEU A 43 -7.15 -0.49 1.27
N VAL A 44 -8.34 -0.58 1.85
CA VAL A 44 -9.53 0.11 1.31
C VAL A 44 -9.29 1.62 1.31
N LEU A 45 -8.81 2.18 2.41
CA LEU A 45 -8.48 3.60 2.52
C LEU A 45 -7.36 3.99 1.54
N PHE A 46 -6.34 3.15 1.36
CA PHE A 46 -5.29 3.37 0.39
C PHE A 46 -5.84 3.43 -1.05
N VAL A 47 -6.71 2.48 -1.43
CA VAL A 47 -7.35 2.47 -2.76
C VAL A 47 -8.25 3.70 -2.97
N ILE A 48 -8.95 4.17 -1.93
CA ILE A 48 -9.70 5.42 -1.99
C ILE A 48 -8.76 6.60 -2.19
N ALA A 49 -7.65 6.65 -1.46
CA ALA A 49 -6.64 7.71 -1.59
C ALA A 49 -6.03 7.75 -3.01
N LEU A 50 -5.80 6.58 -3.64
CA LEU A 50 -5.33 6.52 -5.03
C LEU A 50 -6.26 7.27 -5.98
N ARG A 51 -7.58 7.23 -5.75
CA ARG A 51 -8.56 7.94 -6.56
C ARG A 51 -8.62 9.44 -6.26
N GLY A 52 -8.50 9.82 -4.99
CA GLY A 52 -8.64 11.22 -4.56
C GLY A 52 -7.38 12.07 -4.80
N VAL A 53 -6.20 11.54 -4.48
CA VAL A 53 -4.93 12.29 -4.56
C VAL A 53 -3.98 11.78 -5.64
N GLY A 54 -4.29 10.66 -6.29
CA GLY A 54 -3.46 10.08 -7.34
C GLY A 54 -2.34 9.17 -6.80
N ALA A 55 -1.83 8.29 -7.66
CA ALA A 55 -0.93 7.20 -7.28
C ALA A 55 0.38 7.69 -6.64
N ALA A 56 1.04 8.67 -7.24
CA ALA A 56 2.32 9.19 -6.74
C ALA A 56 2.21 9.77 -5.32
N ARG A 57 1.18 10.59 -5.05
CA ARG A 57 0.97 11.20 -3.73
C ARG A 57 0.49 10.19 -2.68
N ALA A 58 -0.40 9.29 -3.05
CA ALA A 58 -0.84 8.24 -2.13
C ALA A 58 0.31 7.29 -1.74
N GLY A 59 1.15 6.90 -2.70
CA GLY A 59 2.35 6.08 -2.46
C GLY A 59 3.36 6.78 -1.56
N ALA A 60 3.64 8.06 -1.84
CA ALA A 60 4.45 8.95 -1.01
C ALA A 60 3.98 8.95 0.46
N TYR A 61 2.68 9.18 0.72
CA TYR A 61 2.15 9.17 2.08
C TYR A 61 2.21 7.79 2.74
N TYR A 62 1.93 6.72 2.00
CA TYR A 62 1.98 5.37 2.52
C TYR A 62 3.41 4.94 2.90
N SER A 63 4.43 5.44 2.19
CA SER A 63 5.85 5.15 2.48
C SER A 63 6.34 5.69 3.83
N VAL A 64 5.60 6.60 4.47
CA VAL A 64 5.93 7.14 5.81
C VAL A 64 5.47 6.22 6.94
N ALA A 65 4.58 5.24 6.66
CA ALA A 65 4.02 4.34 7.66
C ALA A 65 5.05 3.66 8.59
N PRO A 66 6.24 3.24 8.12
CA PRO A 66 7.23 2.61 8.98
C PRO A 66 7.79 3.53 10.08
N PHE A 67 7.90 4.83 9.83
CA PHE A 67 8.33 5.80 10.85
C PHE A 67 7.30 5.93 11.95
N ILE A 68 6.02 5.98 11.57
CA ILE A 68 4.92 6.01 12.53
C ILE A 68 4.94 4.73 13.38
N GLY A 69 5.15 3.58 12.75
CA GLY A 69 5.32 2.30 13.46
C GLY A 69 6.46 2.34 14.48
N ALA A 70 7.63 2.84 14.09
CA ALA A 70 8.78 2.97 14.99
C ALA A 70 8.53 3.95 16.14
N ILE A 71 7.90 5.10 15.87
CA ILE A 71 7.53 6.08 16.91
C ILE A 71 6.58 5.43 17.92
N VAL A 72 5.56 4.71 17.44
CA VAL A 72 4.60 4.02 18.32
C VAL A 72 5.29 2.91 19.12
N ALA A 73 6.19 2.14 18.51
CA ALA A 73 6.96 1.09 19.19
C ALA A 73 7.79 1.67 20.36
N ILE A 74 8.55 2.74 20.11
CA ILE A 74 9.37 3.39 21.14
C ILE A 74 8.49 4.02 22.22
N ALA A 75 7.45 4.77 21.84
CA ALA A 75 6.64 5.56 22.77
C ALA A 75 5.70 4.70 23.64
N PHE A 76 5.09 3.65 23.07
CA PHE A 76 4.08 2.85 23.77
C PHE A 76 4.59 1.51 24.29
N PHE A 77 5.57 0.91 23.61
CA PHE A 77 6.12 -0.40 23.99
C PHE A 77 7.48 -0.27 24.69
N GLY A 78 8.04 0.95 24.79
CA GLY A 78 9.28 1.21 25.50
C GLY A 78 10.50 0.54 24.86
N GLU A 79 10.43 0.27 23.55
CA GLU A 79 11.50 -0.41 22.84
C GLU A 79 12.78 0.43 22.86
N ALA A 80 13.90 -0.19 23.25
CA ALA A 80 15.17 0.51 23.33
C ALA A 80 15.61 0.99 21.94
N VAL A 81 16.05 2.24 21.85
CA VAL A 81 16.60 2.77 20.61
C VAL A 81 17.97 2.13 20.37
N THR A 82 17.97 1.06 19.59
CA THR A 82 19.18 0.35 19.22
C THR A 82 19.83 0.99 18.00
N ILE A 83 21.13 0.73 17.79
CA ILE A 83 21.83 1.16 16.59
C ILE A 83 21.20 0.55 15.33
N GLN A 84 20.65 -0.67 15.42
CA GLN A 84 19.96 -1.35 14.33
C GLN A 84 18.68 -0.60 13.93
N ILE A 85 17.87 -0.17 14.90
CA ILE A 85 16.66 0.64 14.62
C ILE A 85 17.05 1.98 14.01
N ALA A 86 18.12 2.62 14.49
CA ALA A 86 18.61 3.87 13.91
C ALA A 86 19.09 3.70 12.45
N LEU A 87 19.85 2.64 12.17
CA LEU A 87 20.30 2.31 10.81
C LEU A 87 19.14 1.95 9.87
N ALA A 88 18.20 1.12 10.34
CA ALA A 88 17.00 0.79 9.59
C ALA A 88 16.18 2.04 9.29
N GLY A 89 15.90 2.87 10.30
CA GLY A 89 15.19 4.15 10.14
C GLY A 89 15.89 5.08 9.15
N GLY A 90 17.23 5.16 9.20
CA GLY A 90 18.03 5.93 8.24
C GLY A 90 17.89 5.42 6.81
N LEU A 91 18.02 4.11 6.58
CA LEU A 91 17.83 3.49 5.26
C LEU A 91 16.42 3.71 4.72
N MET A 92 15.41 3.58 5.58
CA MET A 92 14.02 3.86 5.22
C MET A 92 13.84 5.33 4.85
N ALA A 93 14.51 6.26 5.54
CA ALA A 93 14.39 7.69 5.26
C ALA A 93 14.99 8.04 3.91
N VAL A 94 16.14 7.44 3.60
CA VAL A 94 16.75 7.53 2.27
C VAL A 94 15.82 6.96 1.19
N GLY A 95 15.22 5.78 1.42
CA GLY A 95 14.29 5.17 0.47
C GLY A 95 13.05 6.04 0.20
N THR A 96 12.43 6.56 1.26
CA THR A 96 11.30 7.50 1.13
C THR A 96 11.70 8.79 0.41
N TRP A 97 12.87 9.35 0.74
CA TRP A 97 13.38 10.55 0.06
C TRP A 97 13.60 10.32 -1.43
N LEU A 98 14.24 9.21 -1.82
CA LEU A 98 14.45 8.85 -3.22
C LEU A 98 13.11 8.69 -3.95
N HIS A 99 12.14 8.00 -3.35
CA HIS A 99 10.82 7.81 -3.96
C HIS A 99 10.04 9.13 -4.13
N LEU A 100 10.20 10.07 -3.20
CA LEU A 100 9.58 11.41 -3.27
C LEU A 100 10.23 12.33 -4.29
N THR A 101 11.55 12.23 -4.45
CA THR A 101 12.35 13.09 -5.35
C THR A 101 12.46 12.56 -6.77
N GLU A 102 12.00 11.33 -7.01
CA GLU A 102 11.93 10.74 -8.33
C GLU A 102 11.02 11.58 -9.23
N SER A 103 11.64 12.24 -10.22
CA SER A 103 10.94 12.98 -11.26
C SER A 103 10.91 12.13 -12.52
N HIS A 104 9.77 11.51 -12.77
CA HIS A 104 9.55 10.76 -14.01
C HIS A 104 9.17 11.73 -15.13
N SER A 105 10.15 12.24 -15.88
CA SER A 105 9.92 12.86 -17.19
C SER A 105 10.24 11.81 -18.27
N HIS A 106 9.23 11.43 -19.04
CA HIS A 106 9.44 10.61 -20.22
C HIS A 106 8.58 11.11 -21.36
N PHE A 107 9.12 11.02 -22.57
CA PHE A 107 8.40 11.32 -23.78
C PHE A 107 7.32 10.25 -23.96
N HIS A 108 6.05 10.62 -23.79
CA HIS A 108 4.95 9.82 -24.27
C HIS A 108 4.68 10.21 -25.74
N PRO A 109 4.97 9.34 -26.72
CA PRO A 109 4.34 9.47 -28.01
C PRO A 109 2.85 9.15 -27.83
N HIS A 110 2.03 10.18 -27.71
CA HIS A 110 0.59 10.02 -27.87
C HIS A 110 0.35 9.65 -29.33
N SER A 111 0.00 8.39 -29.61
CA SER A 111 -0.69 8.09 -30.86
C SER A 111 -1.96 8.94 -30.91
N LEU A 112 -2.28 9.52 -32.07
CA LEU A 112 -3.54 10.24 -32.28
C LEU A 112 -4.68 9.40 -31.70
N ILE A 113 -5.37 9.94 -30.71
CA ILE A 113 -6.55 9.30 -30.14
C ILE A 113 -7.66 9.52 -31.16
N GLU A 114 -7.92 8.54 -32.03
CA GLU A 114 -9.13 8.49 -32.83
C GLU A 114 -10.30 8.22 -31.88
N HIS A 115 -11.03 9.28 -31.52
CA HIS A 115 -12.29 9.14 -30.83
C HIS A 115 -13.39 8.91 -31.87
N GLU A 116 -13.98 7.72 -31.90
CA GLU A 116 -15.21 7.45 -32.67
C GLU A 116 -16.41 7.80 -31.78
N HIS A 117 -17.05 8.93 -32.08
CA HIS A 117 -18.32 9.31 -31.49
C HIS A 117 -19.42 9.12 -32.54
N GLU A 118 -20.58 8.63 -32.12
CA GLU A 118 -21.78 8.61 -32.96
C GLU A 118 -22.28 10.04 -33.16
N HIS A 119 -21.97 10.64 -34.32
CA HIS A 119 -22.52 11.95 -34.71
C HIS A 119 -23.94 11.77 -35.24
N PHE A 120 -24.94 12.31 -34.53
CA PHE A 120 -26.31 12.41 -35.05
C PHE A 120 -27.06 13.65 -34.52
N PRO A 121 -27.60 14.53 -35.40
CA PRO A 121 -27.09 14.97 -36.69
C PRO A 121 -26.16 16.19 -36.54
N ASP A 122 -25.08 16.19 -37.33
CA ASP A 122 -24.09 17.27 -37.44
C ASP A 122 -24.53 18.28 -38.50
N THR A 123 -24.99 19.46 -38.10
CA THR A 123 -25.42 20.51 -39.04
C THR A 123 -24.46 21.67 -39.18
N GLU A 124 -23.54 21.96 -38.26
CA GLU A 124 -22.75 23.20 -38.33
C GLU A 124 -21.43 23.19 -37.54
N HIS A 125 -20.41 22.40 -37.89
CA HIS A 125 -19.06 22.70 -37.39
C HIS A 125 -17.97 22.60 -38.46
N ARG A 126 -17.67 23.75 -39.08
CA ARG A 126 -16.44 24.00 -39.84
C ARG A 126 -15.36 24.50 -38.89
N HIS A 127 -14.46 23.63 -38.47
CA HIS A 127 -13.17 24.06 -37.92
C HIS A 127 -12.05 23.32 -38.66
N GLY A 128 -11.09 24.12 -39.15
CA GLY A 128 -9.89 23.61 -39.81
C GLY A 128 -8.87 23.18 -38.76
N HIS A 129 -8.33 21.99 -38.98
CA HIS A 129 -7.04 21.57 -38.44
C HIS A 129 -5.94 21.89 -39.45
#